data_AF-A0A0B2QRV9-F1
#
_entry.id   AF-A0A0B2QRV9-F1
#
_cell.length_a   1.000
_cell.length_b   1.000
_cell.length_c   1.000
_cell.angle_alpha   90.00
_cell.angle_beta   90.00
_cell.angle_gamma   90.00
#
_symmetry.space_group_name_H-M   'P 1'
#
loop_
_entity.id
_entity.type
_entity.pdbx_description
1 polymer ?
#
loop_
_entity_poly.entity_id
_entity_poly.type
_entity_poly.pdbx_seq_one_letter_code
_entity_poly.pdbx_strand_id
1 'polypeptide(L)' 'KIELKTTPADFRFPKTNQTRHCFTGGIPDIGYFVLCLATKGGNSGECERFAKYYRSLCPGEWV' A
#
# COMPACT_ATOMS: atom_id res chain seq x y z
N LYS A 1 -1.91 7.11 23.63
CA LYS A 1 -2.94 7.87 22.87
C LYS A 1 -3.03 7.21 21.50
N ILE A 2 -4.20 6.71 21.09
CA ILE A 2 -4.36 6.02 19.79
C ILE A 2 -4.64 7.09 18.73
N GLU A 3 -3.84 7.14 17.67
CA GLU A 3 -4.10 8.02 16.52
C GLU A 3 -4.81 7.22 15.41
N LEU A 4 -6.05 7.58 15.10
CA LEU A 4 -6.80 7.00 14.00
C LEU A 4 -6.37 7.65 12.68
N LYS A 5 -5.48 6.97 11.94
CA LYS A 5 -5.01 7.38 10.61
C LYS A 5 -5.08 6.17 9.67
N THR A 6 -5.49 6.41 8.43
CA THR A 6 -5.57 5.39 7.36
C THR A 6 -4.93 5.91 6.08
N THR A 7 -4.88 5.07 5.05
CA THR A 7 -4.36 5.43 3.73
C THR A 7 -5.11 6.63 3.14
N PRO A 8 -4.42 7.65 2.60
CA PRO A 8 -5.07 8.78 1.95
C PRO A 8 -5.76 8.37 0.64
N ALA A 9 -6.67 9.22 0.15
CA ALA A 9 -7.28 9.02 -1.16
C ALA A 9 -6.24 9.17 -2.28
N ASP A 10 -6.18 8.19 -3.18
CA ASP A 10 -5.31 8.23 -4.36
C ASP A 10 -6.13 8.60 -5.60
N PHE A 11 -5.84 9.77 -6.17
CA PHE A 11 -6.53 10.28 -7.36
C PHE A 11 -6.28 9.42 -8.62
N ARG A 12 -5.28 8.54 -8.62
CA ARG A 12 -5.06 7.56 -9.69
C ARG A 12 -6.16 6.51 -9.74
N PHE A 13 -6.84 6.28 -8.62
CA PHE A 13 -7.91 5.29 -8.47
C PHE A 13 -9.24 5.95 -8.02
N PRO A 14 -9.88 6.78 -8.87
CA PRO A 14 -11.09 7.52 -8.50
C PRO A 14 -12.38 6.68 -8.49
N LYS A 15 -12.30 5.40 -8.86
CA LYS A 15 -13.47 4.51 -8.95
C LYS A 15 -13.71 3.84 -7.60
N THR A 16 -14.96 3.47 -7.32
CA THR A 16 -15.36 2.75 -6.09
C THR A 16 -14.69 1.37 -5.96
N ASN A 17 -14.28 0.77 -7.08
CA ASN A 17 -13.54 -0.50 -7.07
C ASN A 17 -12.08 -0.27 -6.66
N GLN A 18 -11.74 -0.58 -5.40
CA GLN A 18 -10.39 -0.48 -4.83
C GLN A 18 -9.56 -1.77 -5.02
N THR A 19 -10.09 -2.82 -5.66
CA THR A 19 -9.32 -4.03 -5.99
C THR A 19 -8.10 -3.69 -6.84
N ARG A 20 -8.19 -2.67 -7.70
CA ARG A 20 -7.07 -2.17 -8.50
C ARG A 20 -6.04 -1.40 -7.68
N HIS A 21 -6.47 -0.65 -6.67
CA HIS A 21 -5.59 0.03 -5.74
C HIS A 21 -4.75 -0.98 -4.94
N CYS A 22 -5.38 -2.09 -4.54
CA CYS A 22 -4.73 -3.18 -3.83
C CYS A 22 -3.88 -4.10 -4.75
N PHE A 23 -4.40 -4.53 -5.91
CA PHE A 23 -3.80 -5.58 -6.75
C PHE A 23 -3.46 -5.22 -8.20
N THR A 24 -4.02 -4.18 -8.83
CA THR A 24 -3.87 -3.98 -10.28
C THR A 24 -3.79 -2.52 -10.74
N GLY A 25 -2.57 -2.09 -11.11
CA GLY A 25 -2.36 -0.89 -11.93
C GLY A 25 -0.97 -0.28 -11.76
N GLY A 26 -0.01 -0.68 -12.61
CA GLY A 26 1.30 -0.04 -12.73
C GLY A 26 2.33 -0.53 -11.71
N ILE A 27 2.14 -0.23 -10.43
CA ILE A 27 2.91 -0.76 -9.28
C ILE A 27 1.95 -0.74 -8.07
N PRO A 28 1.49 -1.88 -7.54
CA PRO A 28 0.50 -1.93 -6.45
C PRO A 28 1.13 -1.50 -5.11
N ASP A 29 0.37 -1.11 -4.07
CA ASP A 29 0.96 -0.78 -2.75
C ASP A 29 1.79 -1.94 -2.18
N ILE A 30 1.32 -3.17 -2.36
CA ILE A 30 2.09 -4.37 -1.98
C ILE A 30 3.32 -4.56 -2.88
N GLY A 31 3.23 -4.18 -4.15
CA GLY A 31 4.35 -4.20 -5.10
C GLY A 31 5.37 -3.09 -4.83
N TYR A 32 4.93 -1.90 -4.42
CA TYR A 32 5.78 -0.82 -3.93
C TYR A 32 6.49 -1.26 -2.66
N PHE A 33 5.80 -1.96 -1.76
CA PHE A 33 6.42 -2.55 -0.58
C PHE A 33 7.49 -3.57 -0.96
N VAL A 34 7.17 -4.59 -1.77
CA VAL A 34 8.12 -5.63 -2.21
C VAL A 34 9.28 -5.05 -3.02
N LEU A 35 9.02 -4.11 -3.92
CA LEU A 35 10.04 -3.40 -4.69
C LEU A 35 10.94 -2.56 -3.78
N CYS A 36 10.37 -1.86 -2.81
CA CYS A 36 11.10 -1.08 -1.84
C CYS A 36 12.01 -1.97 -0.97
N LEU A 37 11.51 -3.14 -0.54
CA LEU A 37 12.34 -4.15 0.13
C LEU A 37 13.50 -4.62 -0.74
N ALA A 38 13.25 -4.90 -2.02
CA ALA A 38 14.25 -5.42 -2.95
C ALA A 38 15.31 -4.39 -3.37
N THR A 39 14.93 -3.11 -3.51
CA THR A 39 15.84 -2.05 -3.99
C THR A 39 16.54 -1.29 -2.87
N LYS A 40 15.84 -0.95 -1.78
CA LYS A 40 16.39 -0.10 -0.71
C LYS A 40 16.82 -0.88 0.53
N GLY A 41 16.49 -2.17 0.61
CA GLY A 41 16.59 -2.93 1.85
C GLY A 41 15.51 -2.48 2.84
N GLY A 42 15.04 -3.40 3.69
CA GLY A 42 13.82 -3.24 4.49
C GLY A 42 13.78 -2.14 5.54
N ASN A 43 14.71 -1.18 5.51
CA ASN A 43 14.88 -0.15 6.52
C ASN A 43 14.75 1.30 6.00
N SER A 44 14.20 1.50 4.80
CA SER A 44 13.84 2.84 4.36
C SER A 44 12.45 3.21 4.89
N GLY A 45 12.31 4.41 5.48
CA GLY A 45 11.02 4.88 6.03
C GLY A 45 9.90 4.99 5.00
N GLU A 46 10.23 4.95 3.71
CA GLU A 46 9.26 4.85 2.61
C GLU A 46 8.62 3.45 2.54
N CYS A 47 9.37 2.37 2.77
CA CYS A 47 8.82 1.01 2.76
C CYS A 47 7.78 0.83 3.89
N GLU A 48 8.01 1.44 5.06
CA GLU A 48 7.07 1.35 6.19
C GLU A 48 5.73 2.05 5.89
N ARG A 49 5.77 3.12 5.08
CA ARG A 49 4.57 3.82 4.62
C ARG A 49 3.74 2.95 3.70
N PHE A 50 4.37 2.33 2.71
CA PHE A 50 3.70 1.36 1.83
C PHE A 50 3.21 0.14 2.60
N ALA A 51 3.93 -0.27 3.65
CA ALA A 51 3.52 -1.37 4.51
C ALA A 51 2.21 -1.09 5.28
N LYS A 52 1.99 0.16 5.67
CA LYS A 52 0.73 0.59 6.29
C LYS A 52 -0.40 0.64 5.27
N TYR A 53 -0.12 1.06 4.04
CA TYR A 53 -1.13 1.22 3.01
C TYR A 53 -1.71 -0.10 2.52
N TYR A 54 -0.86 -1.07 2.17
CA TYR A 54 -1.36 -2.37 1.69
C TYR A 54 -2.16 -3.09 2.79
N ARG A 55 -1.75 -3.01 4.06
CA ARG A 55 -2.47 -3.63 5.20
C ARG A 55 -3.84 -3.01 5.46
N SER A 56 -4.01 -1.74 5.09
CA SER A 56 -5.27 -1.01 5.31
C SER A 56 -6.26 -1.19 4.16
N LEU A 57 -5.75 -1.40 2.94
CA LEU A 57 -6.55 -1.50 1.71
C LEU A 57 -6.87 -2.94 1.30
N CYS A 58 -5.95 -3.87 1.53
CA CYS A 58 -6.07 -5.25 1.07
C CYS A 58 -6.74 -6.13 2.13
N PRO A 59 -7.64 -7.04 1.73
CA PRO A 59 -8.08 -8.13 2.59
C PRO A 59 -6.87 -8.92 3.09
N GLY A 60 -6.87 -9.32 4.37
CA GLY A 60 -5.77 -10.11 4.95
C GLY A 60 -5.52 -11.45 4.26
N GLU A 61 -6.53 -12.01 3.58
CA GLU A 61 -6.39 -13.25 2.79
C GLU A 61 -5.57 -13.07 1.51
N TRP A 62 -5.41 -11.83 1.03
CA TRP A 62 -4.74 -11.56 -0.23
C TRP A 62 -3.26 -11.16 -0.03
N VAL A 63 -2.84 -10.87 1.19
CA VAL A 63 -1.49 -10.42 1.57
C VAL A 63 -0.49 -11.57 1.59
#